data_AF-A0A9K3LJZ5-F1
#
_entry.id   AF-A0A9K3LJZ5-F1
#
_cell.length_a   1.000
_cell.length_b   1.000
_cell.length_c   1.000
_cell.angle_alpha   90.00
_cell.angle_beta   90.00
_cell.angle_gamma   90.00
#
_symmetry.space_group_name_H-M   'P 1'
#
loop_
_entity.id
_entity.type
_entity.pdbx_description
1 polymer ?
#
loop_
_entity_poly.entity_id
_entity_poly.type
_entity_poly.pdbx_seq_one_letter_code
_entity_poly.pdbx_strand_id
1 'polypeptide(L)'
;MWGLNHWLQGTPIPAHSVPERIAHLLHSQTTIGWDSFLLGQWSKHWTTLQLQYLQRNHIEVKRQNHGLSWSSNIIRLMWDHCYKEWKTKNIARHGKDAEDKAQRRLETAHRSIRDLYDLKPRCSLQAQRHYFYPTVEDHFRKDTDAHSLENWLETYQPMIMQNIRHRRTNSDRRLCQIDGVFHLIRTVPPRDPTPTMAPTQRTPTVITRPINTYFLPHRITSPTPTLETTTTTARTTSTANNPTTTAL
;
A
#
# COMPACT_ATOMS: atom_id res chain seq x y z
N MET A 1 0.59 26.49 -31.10
CA MET A 1 0.70 25.11 -31.59
C MET A 1 -0.68 24.61 -32.00
N TRP A 2 -1.08 24.80 -33.25
CA TRP A 2 -2.45 24.55 -33.71
C TRP A 2 -2.75 23.05 -33.92
N GLY A 3 -1.83 22.29 -34.52
CA GLY A 3 -1.98 20.84 -34.71
C GLY A 3 -2.04 20.04 -33.40
N LEU A 4 -1.20 20.40 -32.41
CA LEU A 4 -1.23 19.78 -31.07
C LEU A 4 -2.58 19.97 -30.38
N ASN A 5 -3.20 21.15 -30.53
CA ASN A 5 -4.49 21.46 -29.92
C ASN A 5 -5.61 20.60 -30.52
N HIS A 6 -5.64 20.45 -31.84
CA HIS A 6 -6.59 19.56 -32.51
C HIS A 6 -6.43 18.10 -32.08
N TRP A 7 -5.18 17.62 -31.97
CA TRP A 7 -4.89 16.28 -31.47
C TRP A 7 -5.34 16.09 -30.02
N LEU A 8 -5.06 17.04 -29.12
CA LEU A 8 -5.53 17.00 -27.73
C LEU A 8 -7.06 16.97 -27.60
N GLN A 9 -7.76 17.59 -28.56
CA GLN A 9 -9.22 17.63 -28.62
C GLN A 9 -9.83 16.45 -29.40
N GLY A 10 -9.01 15.58 -30.00
CA GLY A 10 -9.48 14.49 -30.87
C GLY A 10 -10.21 14.97 -32.12
N THR A 11 -9.96 16.19 -32.57
CA THR A 11 -10.65 16.79 -33.73
C THR A 11 -9.77 16.70 -34.99
N PRO A 12 -10.36 16.44 -36.17
CA PRO A 12 -9.60 16.45 -37.41
C PRO A 12 -9.10 17.87 -37.71
N ILE A 13 -7.89 17.94 -38.26
CA ILE A 13 -7.28 19.20 -38.67
C ILE A 13 -7.94 19.70 -39.97
N PRO A 14 -8.62 20.86 -39.99
CA PRO A 14 -9.25 21.35 -41.22
C PRO A 14 -8.19 21.74 -42.26
N ALA A 15 -8.28 21.16 -43.46
CA ALA A 15 -7.27 21.35 -44.52
C ALA A 15 -7.19 22.79 -45.06
N HIS A 16 -8.29 23.54 -45.03
CA HIS A 16 -8.40 24.88 -45.62
C HIS A 16 -7.87 26.02 -44.73
N SER A 17 -7.50 25.73 -43.48
CA SER A 17 -7.05 26.73 -42.50
C SER A 17 -5.54 26.71 -42.24
N VAL A 18 -4.78 25.89 -42.99
CA VAL A 18 -3.33 25.73 -42.79
C VAL A 18 -2.57 26.67 -43.74
N PRO A 19 -1.83 27.67 -43.22
CA PRO A 19 -0.94 28.45 -44.06
C PRO A 19 0.07 27.56 -44.78
N GLU A 20 0.26 27.79 -46.08
CA GLU A 20 1.16 27.00 -46.94
C GLU A 20 2.56 26.82 -46.33
N ARG A 21 3.11 27.89 -45.71
CA ARG A 21 4.41 27.87 -45.04
C ARG A 21 4.55 26.80 -43.96
N ILE A 22 3.47 26.45 -43.26
CA ILE A 22 3.48 25.44 -42.19
C ILE A 22 2.89 24.10 -42.65
N ALA A 23 2.39 24.00 -43.88
CA ALA A 23 1.75 22.78 -44.39
C ALA A 23 2.73 21.60 -44.42
N HIS A 24 3.95 21.81 -44.93
CA HIS A 24 5.00 20.79 -44.94
C HIS A 24 5.41 20.33 -43.54
N LEU A 25 5.56 21.27 -42.60
CA LEU A 25 5.83 20.98 -41.20
C LEU A 25 4.70 20.14 -40.60
N LEU A 26 3.46 20.56 -40.80
CA LEU A 26 2.29 19.91 -40.22
C LEU A 26 2.14 18.50 -40.76
N HIS A 27 2.30 18.30 -42.07
CA HIS A 27 2.32 16.99 -42.69
C HIS A 27 3.43 16.12 -42.11
N SER A 28 4.68 16.61 -42.10
CA SER A 28 5.82 15.88 -41.56
C SER A 28 5.64 15.51 -40.09
N GLN A 29 5.10 16.41 -39.26
CA GLN A 29 4.86 16.14 -37.85
C GLN A 29 3.70 15.17 -37.63
N THR A 30 2.65 15.26 -38.45
CA THR A 30 1.50 14.34 -38.39
C THR A 30 1.92 12.92 -38.76
N THR A 31 2.83 12.75 -39.73
CA THR A 31 3.40 11.44 -40.08
C THR A 31 4.25 10.84 -38.96
N ILE A 32 5.00 11.65 -38.22
CA ILE A 32 5.75 11.20 -37.02
C ILE A 32 4.79 10.82 -35.88
N GLY A 33 3.66 11.52 -35.80
CA GLY A 33 2.66 11.38 -34.74
C GLY A 33 2.83 12.45 -33.65
N TRP A 34 1.69 12.87 -33.09
CA TRP A 34 1.64 13.84 -32.00
C TRP A 34 1.95 13.21 -30.63
N ASP A 35 1.76 11.89 -30.48
CA ASP A 35 2.26 11.14 -29.33
C ASP A 35 3.79 11.17 -29.27
N SER A 36 4.43 10.85 -30.40
CA SER A 36 5.88 10.89 -30.58
C SER A 36 6.44 12.31 -30.39
N PHE A 37 5.68 13.34 -30.78
CA PHE A 37 6.03 14.74 -30.51
C PHE A 37 6.18 15.03 -29.01
N LEU A 38 5.25 14.54 -28.18
CA LEU A 38 5.32 14.68 -26.72
C LEU A 38 6.51 13.91 -26.12
N LEU A 39 6.92 12.82 -26.76
CA LEU A 39 8.10 12.03 -26.41
C LEU A 39 9.43 12.66 -26.90
N GLY A 40 9.36 13.82 -27.58
CA GLY A 40 10.54 14.56 -28.03
C GLY A 40 10.94 14.31 -29.48
N GLN A 41 10.13 13.60 -30.27
CA GLN A 41 10.38 13.39 -31.70
C GLN A 41 9.78 14.52 -32.54
N TRP A 42 10.61 15.51 -32.83
CA TRP A 42 10.23 16.71 -33.57
C TRP A 42 10.63 16.61 -35.04
N SER A 43 9.74 17.05 -35.93
CA SER A 43 10.12 17.27 -37.32
C SER A 43 11.27 18.29 -37.43
N LYS A 44 12.26 18.00 -38.29
CA LYS A 44 13.37 18.93 -38.57
C LYS A 44 12.89 20.28 -39.14
N HIS A 45 11.69 20.30 -39.74
CA HIS A 45 11.08 21.51 -40.29
C HIS A 45 10.80 22.58 -39.22
N TRP A 46 10.66 22.18 -37.94
CA TRP A 46 10.48 23.13 -36.83
C TRP A 46 11.67 24.06 -36.68
N THR A 47 12.89 23.53 -36.84
CA THR A 47 14.14 24.30 -36.80
C THR A 47 14.21 25.29 -37.96
N THR A 48 13.83 24.87 -39.16
CA THR A 48 13.82 25.73 -40.36
C THR A 48 12.82 26.88 -40.22
N LEU A 49 11.59 26.58 -39.77
CA LEU A 49 10.56 27.61 -39.55
C LEU A 49 10.95 28.59 -38.46
N GLN A 50 11.58 28.12 -37.39
CA GLN A 50 12.07 28.99 -36.33
C GLN A 50 13.14 29.95 -36.86
N LEU A 51 14.07 29.47 -37.69
CA LEU A 51 15.10 30.31 -38.29
C LEU A 51 14.49 31.37 -39.22
N GLN A 52 13.54 30.98 -40.07
CA GLN A 52 12.79 31.92 -40.93
C GLN A 52 12.03 32.96 -40.12
N TYR A 53 11.44 32.56 -38.98
CA TYR A 53 10.77 33.47 -38.06
C TYR A 53 11.74 34.50 -37.46
N LEU A 54 12.91 34.08 -36.99
CA LEU A 54 13.92 34.98 -36.44
C LEU A 54 14.38 36.01 -37.50
N GLN A 55 14.67 35.54 -38.72
CA GLN A 55 15.07 36.40 -39.84
C GLN A 55 13.99 37.43 -40.18
N ARG A 56 12.73 37.00 -40.30
CA ARG A 56 11.60 37.87 -40.65
C ARG A 56 11.33 38.96 -39.61
N ASN A 57 11.56 38.66 -38.34
CA ASN A 57 11.31 39.61 -37.25
C ASN A 57 12.57 40.40 -36.86
N HIS A 58 13.66 40.31 -37.65
CA HIS A 58 14.94 40.97 -37.36
C HIS A 58 15.49 40.64 -35.97
N ILE A 59 15.26 39.41 -35.49
CA ILE A 59 15.75 38.93 -34.20
C ILE A 59 17.13 38.30 -34.42
N GLU A 60 18.12 38.77 -33.67
CA GLU A 60 19.48 38.23 -33.71
C GLU A 60 19.49 36.71 -33.38
N VAL A 61 20.15 35.93 -34.23
CA VAL A 61 20.35 34.49 -34.00
C VAL A 61 21.48 34.30 -33.00
N LYS A 62 21.13 33.89 -31.80
CA LYS A 62 22.02 33.57 -30.68
C LYS A 62 22.08 32.05 -30.49
N ARG A 63 23.08 31.59 -29.75
CA ARG A 63 23.23 30.16 -29.41
C ARG A 63 21.98 29.58 -28.73
N GLN A 64 21.23 30.37 -27.95
CA GLN A 64 20.04 29.88 -27.23
C GLN A 64 18.77 29.79 -28.08
N ASN A 65 18.62 30.62 -29.11
CA ASN A 65 17.43 30.64 -29.98
C ASN A 65 17.65 29.95 -31.34
N HIS A 66 18.88 29.51 -31.62
CA HIS A 66 19.19 28.65 -32.76
C HIS A 66 18.37 27.35 -32.68
N GLY A 67 17.92 26.84 -33.83
CA GLY A 67 16.74 25.98 -33.89
C GLY A 67 16.80 24.68 -33.07
N LEU A 68 17.96 24.04 -32.90
CA LEU A 68 18.12 22.86 -32.03
C LEU A 68 18.07 23.20 -30.53
N SER A 69 18.71 24.31 -30.13
CA SER A 69 18.64 24.81 -28.75
C SER A 69 17.22 25.23 -28.41
N TRP A 70 16.56 25.90 -29.36
CA TRP A 70 15.18 26.33 -29.25
C TRP A 70 14.23 25.13 -29.11
N SER A 71 14.31 24.13 -29.99
CA SER A 71 13.44 22.95 -29.90
C SER A 71 13.65 22.17 -28.60
N SER A 72 14.91 22.01 -28.17
CA SER A 72 15.25 21.38 -26.89
C SER A 72 14.65 22.13 -25.70
N ASN A 73 14.67 23.46 -25.73
CA ASN A 73 14.05 24.27 -24.67
C ASN A 73 12.53 24.14 -24.66
N ILE A 74 11.88 24.05 -25.81
CA ILE A 74 10.44 23.81 -25.88
C ILE A 74 10.07 22.43 -25.32
N ILE A 75 10.86 21.38 -25.63
CA ILE A 75 10.65 20.04 -25.07
C ILE A 75 10.76 20.08 -23.55
N ARG A 76 11.81 20.71 -23.00
CA ARG A 76 11.99 20.85 -21.55
C ARG A 76 10.80 21.58 -20.92
N LEU A 77 10.38 22.70 -21.51
CA LEU A 77 9.24 23.47 -21.01
C LEU A 77 7.96 22.63 -20.97
N MET A 78 7.70 21.86 -22.03
CA MET A 78 6.56 20.96 -22.10
C MET A 78 6.62 19.87 -21.02
N TRP A 79 7.77 19.22 -20.85
CA TRP A 79 7.95 18.20 -19.80
C TRP A 79 7.85 18.79 -18.39
N ASP A 80 8.36 20.01 -18.16
CA ASP A 80 8.21 20.71 -16.89
C ASP A 80 6.73 20.95 -16.57
N HIS A 81 5.92 21.32 -17.57
CA HIS A 81 4.48 21.45 -17.41
C HIS A 81 3.80 20.11 -17.11
N CYS A 82 4.10 19.05 -17.88
CA CYS A 82 3.58 17.72 -17.62
C CYS A 82 3.95 17.22 -16.23
N TYR A 83 5.18 17.46 -15.80
CA TYR A 83 5.68 17.08 -14.48
C TYR A 83 4.98 17.86 -13.36
N LYS A 84 4.78 19.18 -13.52
CA LYS A 84 4.02 19.99 -12.57
C LYS A 84 2.59 19.48 -12.41
N GLU A 85 1.90 19.21 -13.52
CA GLU A 85 0.55 18.65 -13.52
C GLU A 85 0.50 17.26 -12.88
N TRP A 86 1.46 16.39 -13.22
CA TRP A 86 1.61 15.10 -12.58
C TRP A 86 1.81 15.26 -11.07
N LYS A 87 2.68 16.17 -10.63
CA LYS A 87 2.94 16.43 -9.21
C LYS A 87 1.70 16.94 -8.49
N THR A 88 0.97 17.90 -9.07
CA THR A 88 -0.29 18.41 -8.52
C THR A 88 -1.31 17.28 -8.37
N LYS A 89 -1.49 16.45 -9.40
CA LYS A 89 -2.39 15.29 -9.36
C LYS A 89 -1.95 14.25 -8.33
N ASN A 90 -0.64 14.01 -8.19
CA ASN A 90 -0.13 13.09 -7.19
C ASN A 90 -0.30 13.62 -5.77
N ILE A 91 -0.10 14.91 -5.53
CA ILE A 91 -0.38 15.55 -4.25
C ILE A 91 -1.88 15.48 -3.93
N ALA A 92 -2.75 15.73 -4.92
CA ALA A 92 -4.18 15.61 -4.73
C ALA A 92 -4.62 14.15 -4.43
N ARG A 93 -4.03 13.18 -5.14
CA ARG A 93 -4.37 11.75 -4.99
C ARG A 93 -3.79 11.13 -3.72
N HIS A 94 -2.54 11.46 -3.39
CA HIS A 94 -1.79 10.83 -2.31
C HIS A 94 -1.64 11.72 -1.09
N GLY A 95 -2.13 12.96 -1.07
CA GLY A 95 -1.93 13.90 0.03
C GLY A 95 -0.50 14.43 0.07
N LYS A 96 -0.32 15.62 0.63
CA LYS A 96 0.97 16.33 0.67
C LYS A 96 1.91 15.79 1.74
N ASP A 97 1.40 15.28 2.85
CA ASP A 97 2.24 14.92 3.99
C ASP A 97 1.98 13.50 4.51
N ALA A 98 3.06 12.72 4.61
CA ALA A 98 3.06 11.47 5.37
C ALA A 98 2.66 11.74 6.84
N GLU A 99 2.98 12.93 7.35
CA GLU A 99 2.59 13.42 8.66
C GLU A 99 1.08 13.66 8.77
N ASP A 100 0.44 14.30 7.77
CA ASP A 100 -1.03 14.40 7.70
C ASP A 100 -1.70 13.02 7.69
N LYS A 101 -1.10 12.05 6.98
CA LYS A 101 -1.62 10.66 6.98
C LYS A 101 -1.45 9.99 8.34
N ALA A 102 -0.29 10.13 8.96
CA ALA A 102 -0.01 9.56 10.28
C ALA A 102 -0.96 10.17 11.33
N GLN A 103 -1.15 11.48 11.29
CA GLN A 103 -2.07 12.20 12.17
C GLN A 103 -3.53 11.73 11.98
N ARG A 104 -4.01 11.63 10.73
CA ARG A 104 -5.36 11.10 10.45
C ARG A 104 -5.53 9.65 10.90
N ARG A 105 -4.49 8.81 10.77
CA ARG A 105 -4.50 7.42 11.27
C ARG A 105 -4.61 7.40 12.79
N LEU A 106 -3.77 8.17 13.47
CA LEU A 106 -3.80 8.30 14.93
C LEU A 106 -5.18 8.78 15.43
N GLU A 107 -5.73 9.82 14.82
CA GLU A 107 -7.06 10.35 15.16
C GLU A 107 -8.18 9.33 14.93
N THR A 108 -8.06 8.52 13.87
CA THR A 108 -9.04 7.45 13.59
C THR A 108 -8.92 6.34 14.63
N ALA A 109 -7.71 5.90 14.97
CA ALA A 109 -7.48 4.92 16.02
C ALA A 109 -7.98 5.41 17.38
N HIS A 110 -7.70 6.67 17.75
CA HIS A 110 -8.21 7.30 18.96
C HIS A 110 -9.74 7.31 19.02
N ARG A 111 -10.43 7.63 17.92
CA ARG A 111 -11.89 7.60 17.85
C ARG A 111 -12.43 6.18 18.04
N SER A 112 -11.93 5.20 17.28
CA SER A 112 -12.36 3.81 17.39
C SER A 112 -12.15 3.23 18.79
N ILE A 113 -11.03 3.57 19.46
CA ILE A 113 -10.78 3.14 20.83
C ILE A 113 -11.78 3.77 21.80
N ARG A 114 -12.07 5.07 21.68
CA ARG A 114 -13.11 5.72 22.51
C ARG A 114 -14.47 5.04 22.33
N ASP A 115 -14.87 4.79 21.09
CA ASP A 115 -16.14 4.10 20.79
C ASP A 115 -16.20 2.70 21.44
N LEU A 116 -15.08 1.96 21.45
CA LEU A 116 -15.02 0.66 22.14
C LEU A 116 -15.07 0.79 23.67
N TYR A 117 -14.48 1.84 24.23
CA TYR A 117 -14.56 2.14 25.66
C TYR A 117 -15.99 2.50 26.09
N ASP A 118 -16.77 3.17 25.24
CA ASP A 118 -18.20 3.40 25.49
C ASP A 118 -19.00 2.09 25.54
N LEU A 119 -18.55 1.07 24.80
CA LEU A 119 -19.12 -0.27 24.83
C LEU A 119 -18.62 -1.13 26.00
N LYS A 120 -17.59 -0.71 26.76
CA LYS A 120 -16.99 -1.44 27.89
C LYS A 120 -18.03 -1.95 28.89
N PRO A 121 -19.06 -1.18 29.33
CA PRO A 121 -20.07 -1.68 30.28
C PRO A 121 -20.89 -2.87 29.75
N ARG A 122 -20.95 -3.03 28.42
CA ARG A 122 -21.70 -4.12 27.76
C ARG A 122 -20.91 -5.43 27.72
N CYS A 123 -19.61 -5.40 28.01
CA CYS A 123 -18.75 -6.58 28.13
C CYS A 123 -18.87 -7.24 29.51
N SER A 124 -18.45 -8.50 29.63
CA SER A 124 -18.38 -9.18 30.94
C SER A 124 -17.28 -8.56 31.81
N LEU A 125 -17.41 -8.61 33.14
CA LEU A 125 -16.41 -8.03 34.05
C LEU A 125 -15.00 -8.60 33.83
N GLN A 126 -14.89 -9.90 33.52
CA GLN A 126 -13.62 -10.53 33.18
C GLN A 126 -13.03 -9.96 31.88
N ALA A 127 -13.85 -9.79 30.84
CA ALA A 127 -13.43 -9.18 29.58
C ALA A 127 -13.04 -7.71 29.77
N GLN A 128 -13.77 -6.96 30.60
CA GLN A 128 -13.43 -5.57 30.93
C GLN A 128 -12.06 -5.46 31.59
N ARG A 129 -11.69 -6.39 32.47
CA ARG A 129 -10.38 -6.41 33.14
C ARG A 129 -9.25 -6.87 32.22
N HIS A 130 -9.54 -7.76 31.27
CA HIS A 130 -8.52 -8.36 30.42
C HIS A 130 -8.24 -7.55 29.14
N TYR A 131 -9.27 -6.97 28.52
CA TYR A 131 -9.11 -6.27 27.25
C TYR A 131 -8.82 -4.78 27.43
N PHE A 132 -9.36 -4.13 28.47
CA PHE A 132 -9.29 -2.69 28.64
C PHE A 132 -8.35 -2.28 29.75
N TYR A 133 -7.72 -1.11 29.56
CA TYR A 133 -7.06 -0.39 30.64
C TYR A 133 -8.10 0.22 31.62
N PRO A 134 -7.66 0.67 32.82
CA PRO A 134 -8.55 1.29 33.81
C PRO A 134 -9.37 2.44 33.20
N THR A 135 -8.68 3.38 32.55
CA THR A 135 -9.26 4.52 31.83
C THR A 135 -8.83 4.53 30.36
N VAL A 136 -9.50 5.35 29.53
CA VAL A 136 -9.10 5.51 28.12
C VAL A 136 -7.85 6.39 28.02
N GLU A 137 -7.69 7.32 28.95
CA GLU A 137 -6.53 8.18 29.08
C GLU A 137 -5.27 7.37 29.43
N ASP A 138 -5.39 6.37 30.32
CA ASP A 138 -4.27 5.49 30.65
C ASP A 138 -3.86 4.61 29.46
N HIS A 139 -4.81 4.28 28.58
CA HIS A 139 -4.51 3.58 27.32
C HIS A 139 -3.68 4.48 26.40
N PHE A 140 -4.13 5.72 26.15
CA PHE A 140 -3.40 6.67 25.30
C PHE A 140 -2.07 7.13 25.89
N ARG A 141 -1.89 7.10 27.21
CA ARG A 141 -0.60 7.36 27.86
C ARG A 141 0.42 6.25 27.63
N LYS A 142 -0.04 5.01 27.53
CA LYS A 142 0.84 3.85 27.34
C LYS A 142 1.14 3.62 25.86
N ASP A 143 0.12 3.75 25.01
CA ASP A 143 0.20 3.52 23.58
C ASP A 143 0.04 4.87 22.87
N THR A 144 1.17 5.57 22.66
CA THR A 144 1.19 6.90 22.02
C THR A 144 1.26 6.83 20.49
N ASP A 145 1.78 5.71 19.95
CA ASP A 145 1.98 5.53 18.51
C ASP A 145 0.74 4.95 17.82
N ALA A 146 0.48 5.42 16.60
CA ALA A 146 -0.65 4.97 15.79
C ALA A 146 -0.60 3.46 15.52
N HIS A 147 0.60 2.90 15.30
CA HIS A 147 0.74 1.47 15.02
C HIS A 147 0.35 0.60 16.22
N SER A 148 0.80 0.95 17.43
CA SER A 148 0.44 0.21 18.65
C SER A 148 -1.06 0.21 18.90
N LEU A 149 -1.71 1.37 18.68
CA LEU A 149 -3.16 1.52 18.84
C LEU A 149 -3.95 0.74 17.78
N GLU A 150 -3.51 0.77 16.52
CA GLU A 150 -4.10 -0.04 15.44
C GLU A 150 -3.95 -1.54 15.71
N ASN A 151 -2.78 -2.01 16.15
CA ASN A 151 -2.56 -3.42 16.52
C ASN A 151 -3.48 -3.86 17.67
N TRP A 152 -3.65 -3.01 18.67
CA TRP A 152 -4.59 -3.27 19.77
C TRP A 152 -6.02 -3.37 19.25
N LEU A 153 -6.43 -2.47 18.35
CA LEU A 153 -7.75 -2.50 17.72
C LEU A 153 -7.95 -3.80 16.92
N GLU A 154 -7.01 -4.17 16.07
CA GLU A 154 -7.09 -5.41 15.27
C GLU A 154 -7.22 -6.66 16.14
N THR A 155 -6.51 -6.69 17.28
CA THR A 155 -6.51 -7.83 18.19
C THR A 155 -7.78 -7.90 19.03
N TYR A 156 -8.16 -6.79 19.69
CA TYR A 156 -9.17 -6.82 20.74
C TYR A 156 -10.56 -6.40 20.26
N GLN A 157 -10.70 -5.59 19.22
CA GLN A 157 -12.02 -5.23 18.66
C GLN A 157 -12.89 -6.46 18.35
N PRO A 158 -12.43 -7.48 17.59
CA PRO A 158 -13.26 -8.65 17.31
C PRO A 158 -13.61 -9.43 18.58
N MET A 159 -12.67 -9.54 19.54
CA MET A 159 -12.91 -10.23 20.81
C MET A 159 -13.95 -9.51 21.68
N ILE A 160 -13.88 -8.18 21.76
CA ILE A 160 -14.84 -7.33 22.47
C ILE A 160 -16.23 -7.48 21.84
N MET A 161 -16.33 -7.37 20.51
CA MET A 161 -17.60 -7.53 19.81
C MET A 161 -18.20 -8.93 19.99
N GLN A 162 -17.38 -9.97 19.92
CA GLN A 162 -17.82 -11.35 20.17
C GLN A 162 -18.29 -11.53 21.60
N ASN A 163 -17.60 -10.97 22.59
CA ASN A 163 -18.01 -11.02 24.00
C ASN A 163 -19.37 -10.37 24.20
N ILE A 164 -19.58 -9.17 23.66
CA ILE A 164 -20.86 -8.46 23.73
C ILE A 164 -21.97 -9.28 23.08
N ARG A 165 -21.72 -9.84 21.88
CA ARG A 165 -22.69 -10.68 21.18
C ARG A 165 -23.04 -11.93 21.98
N HIS A 166 -22.03 -12.60 22.55
CA HIS A 166 -22.23 -13.80 23.36
C HIS A 166 -23.06 -13.49 24.59
N ARG A 167 -22.79 -12.37 25.28
CA ARG A 167 -23.59 -11.93 26.43
C ARG A 167 -25.04 -11.65 26.08
N ARG A 168 -25.31 -10.93 24.99
CA ARG A 168 -26.69 -10.68 24.52
C ARG A 168 -27.41 -11.99 24.19
N THR A 169 -26.73 -12.88 23.48
CA THR A 169 -27.31 -14.19 23.13
C THR A 169 -27.63 -15.01 24.39
N ASN A 170 -26.74 -14.98 25.39
CA ASN A 170 -26.96 -15.70 26.64
C ASN A 170 -28.06 -15.07 27.50
N SER A 171 -28.20 -13.73 27.50
CA SER A 171 -29.32 -13.06 28.18
C SER A 171 -30.66 -13.40 27.53
N ASP A 172 -30.71 -13.42 26.19
CA ASP A 172 -31.93 -13.70 25.44
C ASP A 172 -32.35 -15.18 25.56
N ARG A 173 -31.36 -16.09 25.65
CA ARG A 173 -31.60 -17.53 25.83
C ARG A 173 -31.97 -17.93 27.26
N ARG A 174 -31.99 -17.00 28.22
CA ARG A 174 -32.27 -17.27 29.65
C ARG A 174 -31.47 -18.45 30.24
N LEU A 175 -30.26 -18.69 29.74
CA LEU A 175 -29.40 -19.71 30.31
C LEU A 175 -28.83 -19.16 31.62
N CYS A 176 -29.29 -19.77 32.72
CA CYS A 176 -28.93 -19.49 34.09
C CYS A 176 -27.43 -19.26 34.22
N GLN A 177 -27.06 -18.05 34.61
CA GLN A 177 -25.71 -17.72 35.02
C GLN A 177 -25.33 -18.70 36.15
N ILE A 178 -24.22 -19.43 35.97
CA ILE A 178 -23.68 -20.39 36.95
C ILE A 178 -23.30 -19.67 38.27
N ASP A 179 -23.41 -18.35 38.33
CA ASP A 179 -23.31 -17.58 39.57
C ASP A 179 -24.34 -18.04 40.62
N GLY A 180 -25.51 -18.56 40.22
CA GLY A 180 -26.46 -19.20 41.14
C GLY A 180 -26.07 -20.61 41.61
N VAL A 181 -25.13 -21.29 40.93
CA VAL A 181 -24.67 -22.65 41.27
C VAL A 181 -23.58 -22.60 42.33
N PHE A 182 -22.73 -21.57 42.34
CA PHE A 182 -21.61 -21.49 43.26
C PHE A 182 -21.96 -21.05 44.69
N HIS A 183 -23.20 -20.63 44.96
CA HIS A 183 -23.65 -20.33 46.33
C HIS A 183 -23.98 -21.59 47.14
N LEU A 184 -24.12 -22.76 46.49
CA LEU A 184 -24.43 -24.04 47.15
C LEU A 184 -23.20 -24.74 47.76
N ILE A 185 -21.99 -24.23 47.59
CA ILE A 185 -20.78 -24.82 48.20
C ILE A 185 -20.53 -24.26 49.61
N ARG A 186 -21.33 -23.29 50.08
CA ARG A 186 -21.07 -22.60 51.36
C ARG A 186 -22.07 -22.92 52.47
N THR A 187 -22.36 -24.19 52.70
CA THR A 187 -22.75 -24.68 54.04
C THR A 187 -22.28 -26.13 54.22
N VAL A 188 -21.01 -26.31 54.58
CA VAL A 188 -20.61 -27.55 55.27
C VAL A 188 -21.02 -27.34 56.74
N PRO A 189 -22.00 -28.08 57.28
CA PRO A 189 -22.32 -27.97 58.70
C PRO A 189 -21.15 -28.52 59.55
N PRO A 190 -20.95 -28.03 60.78
CA PRO A 190 -19.88 -28.51 61.65
C PRO A 190 -20.07 -30.01 61.92
N ARG A 191 -19.02 -30.81 61.70
CA ARG A 191 -19.01 -32.23 62.06
C ARG A 191 -18.85 -32.35 63.57
N ASP A 192 -19.84 -32.92 64.26
CA ASP A 192 -19.73 -33.28 65.67
C ASP A 192 -18.57 -34.26 65.90
N PRO A 193 -17.89 -34.20 67.07
CA PRO A 193 -16.71 -35.01 67.33
C PRO A 193 -17.08 -36.32 68.02
N THR A 194 -16.70 -37.48 67.45
CA THR A 194 -16.15 -38.71 68.11
C THR A 194 -16.45 -39.99 67.30
N PRO A 195 -15.77 -41.14 67.53
CA PRO A 195 -14.53 -41.38 68.27
C PRO A 195 -13.41 -42.05 67.43
N THR A 196 -12.19 -41.83 67.89
CA THR A 196 -10.92 -42.47 67.49
C THR A 196 -11.03 -43.98 67.27
N MET A 197 -10.62 -44.47 66.09
CA MET A 197 -10.08 -45.82 65.91
C MET A 197 -8.77 -45.80 65.10
N ALA A 198 -7.87 -46.69 65.51
CA ALA A 198 -6.42 -46.71 65.32
C ALA A 198 -5.91 -46.77 63.85
N PRO A 199 -4.65 -46.35 63.60
CA PRO A 199 -4.10 -46.25 62.25
C PRO A 199 -3.71 -47.63 61.71
N THR A 200 -4.41 -48.09 60.67
CA THR A 200 -3.93 -49.23 59.86
C THR A 200 -3.01 -48.71 58.77
N GLN A 201 -1.71 -48.98 58.91
CA GLN A 201 -0.70 -48.65 57.90
C GLN A 201 -0.98 -49.42 56.60
N ARG A 202 -0.96 -48.72 55.46
CA ARG A 202 -0.86 -49.32 54.13
C ARG A 202 0.31 -48.70 53.37
N THR A 203 1.13 -49.60 52.85
CA THR A 203 2.42 -49.44 52.19
C THR A 203 2.34 -48.69 50.85
N PRO A 204 3.43 -48.03 50.41
CA PRO A 204 3.45 -47.27 49.16
C PRO A 204 3.66 -48.21 47.97
N THR A 205 2.66 -48.30 47.08
CA THR A 205 2.85 -48.88 45.75
C THR A 205 3.32 -47.79 44.79
N VAL A 206 4.56 -47.92 44.33
CA VAL A 206 5.17 -47.09 43.29
C VAL A 206 4.47 -47.37 41.96
N ILE A 207 3.67 -46.42 41.48
CA ILE A 207 3.12 -46.45 40.12
C ILE A 207 4.00 -45.54 39.26
N THR A 208 4.93 -46.17 38.55
CA THR A 208 5.76 -45.56 37.52
C THR A 208 4.86 -45.12 36.35
N ARG A 209 4.71 -43.81 36.18
CA ARG A 209 4.00 -43.22 35.03
C ARG A 209 4.89 -43.26 33.79
N PRO A 210 4.43 -43.77 32.64
CA PRO A 210 5.08 -43.44 31.37
C PRO A 210 4.75 -41.99 31.01
N ILE A 211 5.82 -41.23 30.79
CA ILE A 211 5.82 -39.85 30.33
C ILE A 211 5.23 -39.80 28.92
N ASN A 212 4.06 -39.18 28.77
CA ASN A 212 3.47 -38.90 27.46
C ASN A 212 3.84 -37.47 27.04
N THR A 213 4.98 -37.33 26.38
CA THR A 213 5.46 -36.08 25.77
C THR A 213 4.84 -35.91 24.38
N TYR A 214 3.69 -35.25 24.31
CA TYR A 214 3.26 -34.59 23.08
C TYR A 214 3.40 -33.08 23.27
N PHE A 215 4.61 -32.56 23.08
CA PHE A 215 4.82 -31.16 22.72
C PHE A 215 6.17 -31.02 22.02
N LEU A 216 6.17 -30.20 20.95
CA LEU A 216 7.28 -29.66 20.12
C LEU A 216 7.41 -30.31 18.71
N PRO A 217 7.85 -29.54 17.70
CA PRO A 217 6.99 -28.69 16.87
C PRO A 217 7.12 -29.03 15.37
N HIS A 218 6.14 -28.63 14.55
CA HIS A 218 6.28 -28.71 13.10
C HIS A 218 7.40 -27.78 12.62
N ARG A 219 8.50 -28.37 12.16
CA ARG A 219 9.53 -27.73 11.36
C ARG A 219 8.94 -27.44 9.98
N ILE A 220 8.61 -26.18 9.71
CA ILE A 220 8.31 -25.73 8.35
C ILE A 220 9.63 -25.71 7.59
N THR A 221 9.82 -26.70 6.73
CA THR A 221 10.86 -26.72 5.70
C THR A 221 10.47 -25.71 4.62
N SER A 222 11.18 -24.59 4.56
CA SER A 222 11.19 -23.70 3.40
C SER A 222 11.82 -24.44 2.22
N PRO A 223 11.21 -24.46 1.02
CA PRO A 223 11.89 -24.95 -0.17
C PRO A 223 12.94 -23.93 -0.62
N THR A 224 14.18 -24.41 -0.69
CA THR A 224 15.36 -23.75 -1.28
C THR A 224 15.07 -23.33 -2.72
N PRO A 225 15.43 -22.10 -3.15
CA PRO A 225 15.39 -21.73 -4.56
C PRO A 225 16.57 -22.39 -5.30
N THR A 226 16.25 -23.29 -6.23
CA THR A 226 17.21 -23.83 -7.21
C THR A 226 17.61 -22.70 -8.17
N LEU A 227 18.89 -22.33 -8.15
CA LEU A 227 19.52 -21.53 -9.20
C LEU A 227 19.52 -22.35 -10.50
N GLU A 228 18.69 -21.97 -11.47
CA GLU A 228 18.88 -22.41 -12.85
C GLU A 228 19.83 -21.45 -13.56
N THR A 229 21.05 -21.93 -13.76
CA THR A 229 22.09 -21.30 -14.58
C THR A 229 21.80 -21.61 -16.04
N THR A 230 21.09 -20.75 -16.75
CA THR A 230 21.02 -20.83 -18.23
C THR A 230 22.26 -20.17 -18.83
N THR A 231 23.27 -21.00 -19.06
CA THR A 231 24.41 -20.72 -19.94
C THR A 231 23.91 -20.50 -21.36
N THR A 232 23.84 -19.25 -21.82
CA THR A 232 23.68 -18.94 -23.26
C THR A 232 25.06 -18.85 -23.88
N THR A 233 25.43 -19.92 -24.56
CA THR A 233 26.65 -20.06 -25.37
C THR A 233 26.62 -19.12 -26.57
N ALA A 234 27.64 -18.26 -26.66
CA ALA A 234 28.01 -17.54 -27.86
C ALA A 234 28.39 -18.54 -28.97
N ARG A 235 27.80 -18.41 -30.16
CA ARG A 235 28.31 -19.02 -31.39
C ARG A 235 28.74 -17.90 -32.34
N THR A 236 30.05 -17.70 -32.38
CA THR A 236 30.78 -17.01 -33.44
C THR A 236 30.76 -17.89 -34.69
N THR A 237 30.18 -17.41 -35.79
CA THR A 237 30.53 -17.89 -37.13
C THR A 237 31.12 -16.72 -37.90
N SER A 238 32.44 -16.72 -37.94
CA SER A 238 33.25 -16.02 -38.92
C SER A 238 33.07 -16.72 -40.27
N THR A 239 32.73 -15.98 -41.33
CA THR A 239 33.18 -16.28 -42.69
C THR A 239 33.27 -14.96 -43.44
N ALA A 240 34.52 -14.54 -43.66
CA ALA A 240 34.87 -13.51 -44.63
C ALA A 240 34.75 -14.07 -46.05
N ASN A 241 34.32 -13.24 -46.99
CA ASN A 241 34.85 -13.18 -48.36
C ASN A 241 34.44 -11.83 -49.00
N ASN A 242 35.44 -11.00 -49.31
CA ASN A 242 35.37 -9.80 -50.16
C ASN A 242 35.42 -10.21 -51.67
N PRO A 243 35.74 -9.30 -52.62
CA PRO A 243 34.77 -8.54 -53.41
C PRO A 243 34.90 -8.87 -54.92
N THR A 244 33.93 -8.47 -55.75
CA THR A 244 34.17 -8.40 -57.21
C THR A 244 33.42 -7.22 -57.83
N THR A 245 34.22 -6.23 -58.19
CA THR A 245 34.08 -5.22 -59.25
C THR A 245 33.43 -5.74 -60.52
N THR A 246 32.57 -4.93 -61.18
CA THR A 246 32.40 -4.72 -62.65
C THR A 246 31.14 -3.85 -62.86
N ALA A 247 31.28 -2.54 -63.09
CA ALA A 247 31.34 -1.84 -64.38
C ALA A 247 29.99 -1.79 -65.14
N LEU A 248 29.34 -0.61 -65.14
CA LEU A 248 29.05 0.26 -66.29
C LEU A 248 28.33 1.53 -65.81
#